data_AF-A0A645IJ54-F1
#
_entry.id   AF-A0A645IJ54-F1
#
_cell.length_a   1.000
_cell.length_b   1.000
_cell.length_c   1.000
_cell.angle_alpha   90.00
_cell.angle_beta   90.00
_cell.angle_gamma   90.00
#
_symmetry.space_group_name_H-M   'P 1'
#
loop_
_entity.id
_entity.type
_entity.pdbx_description
1 polymer ?
#
loop_
_entity_poly.entity_id
_entity_poly.type
_entity_poly.pdbx_seq_one_letter_code
_entity_poly.pdbx_strand_id
1 'polypeptide(L)'
;MQELILYFNMGNYIKSRELLDNINVNSLQEMGKNNYCFIAGHIAFMNVKYEKALKNLNKCEKYFLKNMYHYDLALVYDDLFTITGDKLYLDKKKASLSHDAVRRNVLIDAL
;
A
#
# COMPACT_ATOMS: atom_id res chain seq x y z
N MET A 1 -4.87 -9.08 10.37
CA MET A 1 -4.55 -8.64 8.99
C MET A 1 -5.80 -8.55 8.11
N GLN A 2 -6.60 -9.60 7.95
CA GLN A 2 -7.82 -9.55 7.12
C GLN A 2 -8.78 -8.42 7.54
N GLU A 3 -9.03 -8.28 8.84
CA GLU A 3 -9.86 -7.19 9.37
C GLU A 3 -9.31 -5.79 9.06
N LEU A 4 -7.99 -5.59 9.20
CA LEU A 4 -7.32 -4.34 8.86
C LEU A 4 -7.54 -3.98 7.39
N ILE A 5 -7.37 -4.95 6.49
CA ILE A 5 -7.56 -4.80 5.05
C ILE A 5 -9.01 -4.41 4.75
N LEU A 6 -9.98 -5.07 5.39
CA LEU A 6 -11.40 -4.77 5.21
C LEU A 6 -11.71 -3.31 5.52
N TYR A 7 -11.33 -2.84 6.72
CA TYR A 7 -11.59 -1.44 7.11
C TYR A 7 -10.84 -0.43 6.24
N PHE A 8 -9.62 -0.77 5.80
CA PHE A 8 -8.85 0.09 4.90
C PHE A 8 -9.58 0.30 3.57
N ASN A 9 -10.09 -0.78 2.97
CA ASN A 9 -10.83 -0.72 1.71
C ASN A 9 -12.19 -0.01 1.85
N MET A 10 -12.78 -0.02 3.04
CA MET A 10 -13.98 0.76 3.35
C MET A 10 -13.69 2.25 3.59
N GLY A 11 -12.42 2.68 3.54
CA GLY A 11 -12.01 4.05 3.86
C GLY A 11 -12.08 4.38 5.36
N ASN A 12 -12.28 3.40 6.24
CA ASN A 12 -12.33 3.62 7.69
C ASN A 12 -10.91 3.67 8.28
N TYR A 13 -10.19 4.75 7.98
CA TYR A 13 -8.79 4.91 8.38
C TYR A 13 -8.57 5.07 9.89
N ILE A 14 -9.60 5.49 10.62
CA ILE A 14 -9.58 5.52 12.10
C ILE A 14 -9.43 4.07 12.60
N LYS A 15 -10.33 3.19 12.17
CA LYS A 15 -10.30 1.78 12.59
C LYS A 15 -9.06 1.06 12.08
N SER A 16 -8.64 1.33 10.84
CA SER A 16 -7.39 0.77 10.30
C SER A 16 -6.17 1.17 11.12
N ARG A 17 -6.10 2.41 11.63
CA ARG A 17 -5.00 2.84 12.50
C ARG A 17 -4.99 2.08 13.82
N GLU A 18 -6.15 1.97 14.49
CA GLU A 18 -6.26 1.19 15.74
C GLU A 18 -5.77 -0.24 15.56
N LEU A 19 -6.14 -0.88 14.45
CA LEU A 19 -5.73 -2.25 14.16
C LEU A 19 -4.24 -2.34 13.82
N LEU A 20 -3.68 -1.36 13.10
CA LEU A 20 -2.24 -1.30 12.79
C LEU A 20 -1.39 -1.33 14.05
N ASP A 21 -1.73 -0.52 15.05
CA ASP A 21 -0.92 -0.36 16.27
C ASP A 21 -0.87 -1.64 17.12
N ASN A 22 -1.81 -2.57 16.92
CA ASN A 22 -1.90 -3.84 17.64
C ASN A 22 -1.27 -5.03 16.89
N ILE A 23 -0.77 -4.82 15.67
CA ILE A 23 -0.19 -5.91 14.87
C ILE A 23 1.28 -6.12 15.21
N ASN A 24 1.61 -7.34 15.63
CA ASN A 24 2.99 -7.78 15.70
C ASN A 24 3.51 -8.09 14.27
N VAL A 25 4.17 -7.11 13.65
CA VAL A 25 4.67 -7.22 12.27
C VAL A 25 5.69 -8.36 12.11
N ASN A 26 6.44 -8.69 13.17
CA ASN A 26 7.47 -9.72 13.10
C ASN A 26 6.89 -11.12 12.92
N SER A 27 5.66 -11.37 13.43
CA SER A 27 4.97 -12.65 13.29
C SER A 27 4.25 -12.81 11.95
N LEU A 28 4.22 -11.77 11.10
CA LEU A 28 3.59 -11.84 9.79
C LEU A 28 4.46 -12.56 8.75
N GLN A 29 3.82 -13.29 7.85
CA GLN A 29 4.44 -13.77 6.62
C GLN A 29 4.73 -12.60 5.67
N GLU A 30 5.52 -12.84 4.62
CA GLU A 30 5.98 -11.81 3.68
C GLU A 30 4.83 -10.96 3.13
N MET A 31 3.75 -11.59 2.64
CA MET A 31 2.57 -10.89 2.15
C MET A 31 1.98 -9.96 3.22
N GLY A 32 1.79 -10.49 4.44
CA GLY A 32 1.27 -9.71 5.57
C GLY A 32 2.14 -8.51 5.92
N LYS A 33 3.47 -8.66 5.89
CA LYS A 33 4.43 -7.57 6.14
C LYS A 33 4.32 -6.47 5.09
N ASN A 34 4.17 -6.84 3.82
CA ASN A 34 4.01 -5.88 2.73
C ASN A 34 2.66 -5.18 2.76
N ASN A 35 1.57 -5.91 3.06
CA ASN A 35 0.24 -5.31 3.27
C ASN A 35 0.23 -4.35 4.47
N TYR A 36 0.92 -4.72 5.57
CA TYR A 36 1.12 -3.82 6.70
C TYR A 36 1.87 -2.55 6.27
N CYS A 37 2.99 -2.68 5.55
CA CYS A 37 3.76 -1.53 5.08
C CYS A 37 2.93 -0.63 4.17
N PHE A 38 2.17 -1.21 3.23
CA PHE A 38 1.28 -0.45 2.35
C PHE A 38 0.25 0.38 3.15
N ILE A 39 -0.53 -0.27 4.01
CA ILE A 39 -1.60 0.39 4.77
C ILE A 39 -1.02 1.41 5.75
N ALA A 40 0.07 1.08 6.44
CA ALA A 40 0.77 2.02 7.32
C ALA A 40 1.38 3.21 6.58
N GLY A 41 1.88 2.99 5.36
CA GLY A 41 2.42 4.00 4.48
C GLY A 41 1.35 4.99 4.03
N HIS A 42 0.23 4.48 3.50
CA HIS A 42 -0.90 5.30 3.06
C HIS A 42 -1.52 6.10 4.22
N ILE A 43 -1.74 5.47 5.38
CA ILE A 43 -2.24 6.18 6.57
C ILE A 43 -1.25 7.23 7.04
N ALA A 44 0.06 6.97 6.99
CA ALA A 44 1.06 7.99 7.32
C ALA A 44 1.02 9.18 6.34
N PHE A 45 0.87 8.92 5.04
CA PHE A 45 0.71 9.93 4.00
C PHE A 45 -0.52 10.83 4.27
N MET A 46 -1.68 10.22 4.51
CA MET A 46 -2.93 10.93 4.84
C MET A 46 -2.83 11.81 6.10
N ASN A 47 -1.82 11.57 6.94
CA ASN A 47 -1.56 12.33 8.16
C ASN A 47 -0.32 13.22 8.05
N VAL A 48 0.16 13.48 6.83
CA VAL A 48 1.29 14.38 6.54
C VAL A 48 2.59 13.90 7.20
N LYS A 49 2.69 12.60 7.56
CA LYS A 49 3.89 11.98 8.14
C LYS A 49 4.77 11.42 7.03
N TYR A 50 5.26 12.30 6.17
CA TYR A 50 5.87 11.92 4.89
C TYR A 50 7.11 11.03 4.99
N GLU A 51 7.99 11.26 5.97
CA GLU A 51 9.15 10.39 6.18
C GLU A 51 8.73 8.94 6.50
N LYS A 52 7.72 8.78 7.37
CA LYS A 52 7.15 7.46 7.71
C LYS A 52 6.42 6.86 6.52
N ALA A 53 5.72 7.67 5.72
CA ALA A 53 5.05 7.23 4.51
C ALA A 53 6.08 6.67 3.50
N LEU A 54 7.07 7.47 3.12
CA LEU A 54 8.15 7.07 2.19
C LEU A 54 8.82 5.77 2.62
N LYS A 55 9.20 5.67 3.89
CA LYS A 55 9.86 4.47 4.44
C LYS A 55 9.03 3.21 4.26
N ASN A 56 7.71 3.29 4.44
CA ASN A 56 6.83 2.12 4.35
C ASN A 56 6.41 1.84 2.89
N LEU A 57 6.08 2.87 2.11
CA LEU A 57 5.68 2.73 0.70
C LEU A 57 6.82 2.15 -0.16
N ASN A 58 8.05 2.63 0.02
CA ASN A 58 9.21 2.08 -0.68
C ASN A 58 9.50 0.62 -0.32
N LYS A 59 9.12 0.17 0.89
CA LYS A 59 9.30 -1.24 1.29
C LYS A 59 8.35 -2.18 0.57
N CYS A 60 7.07 -1.79 0.43
CA CYS A 60 6.08 -2.66 -0.23
C CYS A 60 6.13 -2.57 -1.76
N GLU A 61 6.59 -1.46 -2.35
CA GLU A 61 6.65 -1.26 -3.81
C GLU A 61 7.26 -2.46 -4.55
N LYS A 62 8.44 -2.92 -4.13
CA LYS A 62 9.15 -4.03 -4.80
C LYS A 62 8.32 -5.33 -4.78
N TYR A 63 7.71 -5.64 -3.64
CA TYR A 63 6.87 -6.84 -3.50
C TYR A 63 5.61 -6.71 -4.35
N PHE A 64 4.97 -5.55 -4.35
CA PHE A 64 3.77 -5.30 -5.14
C PHE A 64 4.03 -5.36 -6.64
N LEU A 65 5.16 -4.81 -7.09
CA LEU A 65 5.60 -4.89 -8.49
C LEU A 65 5.83 -6.34 -8.90
N LYS A 66 6.55 -7.11 -8.09
CA LYS A 66 6.84 -8.53 -8.38
C LYS A 66 5.57 -9.39 -8.46
N ASN A 67 4.59 -9.11 -7.61
CA ASN A 67 3.38 -9.92 -7.48
C ASN A 67 2.15 -9.34 -8.19
N MET A 68 2.35 -8.33 -9.06
CA MET A 68 1.30 -7.76 -9.91
C MET A 68 0.13 -7.14 -9.13
N TYR A 69 0.38 -6.49 -7.99
CA TYR A 69 -0.63 -5.74 -7.23
C TYR A 69 -0.89 -4.35 -7.86
N HIS A 70 -1.39 -4.35 -9.08
CA HIS A 70 -1.43 -3.19 -9.98
C HIS A 70 -2.18 -1.95 -9.44
N TYR A 71 -3.32 -2.16 -8.78
CA TYR A 71 -4.11 -1.07 -8.22
C TYR A 71 -3.51 -0.52 -6.93
N ASP A 72 -2.99 -1.39 -6.07
CA ASP A 72 -2.29 -0.97 -4.85
C ASP A 72 -1.01 -0.21 -5.22
N LEU A 73 -0.29 -0.63 -6.27
CA LEU A 73 0.84 0.12 -6.84
C LEU A 73 0.41 1.50 -7.35
N ALA A 74 -0.73 1.60 -8.04
CA ALA A 74 -1.20 2.89 -8.53
C ALA A 74 -1.43 3.88 -7.37
N LEU A 75 -2.00 3.39 -6.26
CA LEU A 75 -2.16 4.20 -5.05
C LEU A 75 -0.82 4.54 -4.40
N VAL A 76 0.10 3.58 -4.27
CA VAL A 76 1.47 3.82 -3.78
C VAL A 76 2.15 4.92 -4.60
N TYR A 77 2.01 4.89 -5.92
CA TYR A 77 2.63 5.87 -6.81
C TYR A 77 1.98 7.25 -6.75
N ASP A 78 0.67 7.34 -6.53
CA ASP A 78 0.01 8.62 -6.25
C ASP A 78 0.55 9.26 -4.96
N ASP A 79 0.65 8.48 -3.89
CA ASP A 79 1.19 8.95 -2.61
C ASP A 79 2.66 9.39 -2.76
N LEU A 80 3.50 8.56 -3.41
CA LEU A 80 4.92 8.86 -3.64
C LEU A 80 5.12 10.08 -4.53
N PHE A 81 4.34 10.23 -5.60
CA PHE A 81 4.36 11.43 -6.43
C PHE A 81 3.98 12.67 -5.62
N THR A 82 2.92 12.59 -4.82
CA THR A 82 2.45 13.72 -4.02
C THR A 82 3.50 14.16 -2.99
N ILE A 83 4.21 13.20 -2.38
CA ILE A 83 5.27 13.50 -1.41
C ILE A 83 6.53 14.09 -2.06
N THR A 84 6.94 13.54 -3.21
CA THR A 84 8.28 13.81 -3.78
C THR A 84 8.26 14.83 -4.92
N GLY A 85 7.13 14.99 -5.61
CA GLY A 85 7.02 15.71 -6.87
C GLY A 85 7.69 15.00 -8.06
N ASP A 86 8.22 13.78 -7.88
CA ASP A 86 8.96 13.07 -8.92
C ASP A 86 8.02 12.45 -9.95
N LYS A 87 8.08 12.98 -11.18
CA LYS A 87 7.26 12.54 -12.32
C LYS A 87 7.46 11.07 -12.68
N LEU A 88 8.57 10.44 -12.28
CA LEU A 88 8.78 9.01 -12.45
C LEU A 88 7.60 8.19 -11.87
N TYR A 89 7.04 8.62 -10.75
CA TYR A 89 5.91 7.93 -10.12
C TYR A 89 4.62 8.04 -10.94
N LEU A 90 4.41 9.13 -11.69
CA LEU A 90 3.28 9.23 -12.62
C LEU A 90 3.41 8.22 -13.76
N ASP A 91 4.61 8.05 -14.29
CA ASP A 91 4.87 7.09 -15.37
C ASP A 91 4.73 5.65 -14.87
N LYS A 92 5.24 5.37 -13.66
CA LYS A 92 5.06 4.07 -12.98
C LYS A 92 3.58 3.75 -12.72
N LYS A 93 2.76 4.74 -12.33
CA LYS A 93 1.30 4.58 -12.18
C LYS A 93 0.62 4.23 -13.49
N LYS A 94 0.94 4.94 -14.58
CA LYS A 94 0.38 4.62 -15.90
C LYS A 94 0.75 3.21 -16.32
N ALA A 95 2.00 2.81 -16.10
CA ALA A 95 2.47 1.46 -16.39
C ALA A 95 1.77 0.39 -15.53
N SER A 96 1.49 0.67 -14.25
CA SER A 96 0.80 -0.28 -13.37
C SER A 96 -0.66 -0.48 -13.77
N LEU A 97 -1.31 0.49 -14.41
CA LEU A 97 -2.72 0.44 -14.81
C LEU A 97 -2.94 0.08 -16.29
N SER A 98 -1.92 -0.39 -17.02
CA SER A 98 -2.06 -0.74 -18.44
C SER A 98 -3.02 -1.91 -18.66
N HIS A 99 -3.65 -1.98 -19.84
CA HIS A 99 -4.72 -2.95 -20.15
C HIS A 99 -4.27 -4.42 -20.10
N ASP A 100 -2.96 -4.68 -20.19
CA ASP A 100 -2.36 -6.03 -20.13
C ASP A 100 -2.03 -6.49 -18.69
N ALA A 101 -2.32 -5.66 -17.70
CA ALA A 101 -2.07 -5.97 -16.29
C ALA A 101 -3.04 -7.04 -15.76
N VAL A 102 -2.50 -8.15 -15.23
CA VAL A 102 -3.27 -9.19 -14.54
C VAL A 102 -3.84 -8.61 -13.25
N ARG A 103 -5.15 -8.52 -13.12
CA ARG A 103 -5.82 -7.82 -12.00
C ARG A 103 -5.61 -8.55 -10.67
N ARG A 104 -4.73 -8.04 -9.79
CA ARG A 104 -4.65 -8.41 -8.38
C ARG A 104 -4.64 -7.18 -7.49
N ASN A 105 -5.41 -7.25 -6.41
CA ASN A 105 -5.47 -6.27 -5.34
C ASN A 105 -5.38 -7.03 -4.01
N VAL A 106 -5.04 -6.36 -2.92
CA VAL A 106 -5.05 -6.94 -1.56
C VAL A 106 -6.39 -7.60 -1.19
N LEU A 107 -7.49 -7.27 -1.88
CA LEU A 107 -8.80 -7.93 -1.75
C LEU A 107 -8.93 -9.30 -2.43
N ILE A 108 -8.23 -9.56 -3.55
CA ILE A 108 -8.43 -10.80 -4.32
C ILE A 108 -7.66 -11.97 -3.71
N ASP A 109 -6.51 -11.71 -3.08
CA ASP A 109 -5.68 -12.76 -2.45
C ASP A 109 -6.01 -13.01 -0.95
N ALA A 110 -7.03 -12.33 -0.40
CA ALA A 110 -7.45 -12.49 1.01
C ALA A 110 -8.67 -13.41 1.21
N LEU A 111 -9.23 -13.94 0.11
CA LEU A 111 -10.28 -14.97 0.04
C LEU A 111 -9.68 -16.28 -0.48
#